data_AF-A0ABC9XDF1-F1
#
_entry.id   AF-A0ABC9XDF1-F1
#
_cell.length_a   1.000
_cell.length_b   1.000
_cell.length_c   1.000
_cell.angle_alpha   90.00
_cell.angle_beta   90.00
_cell.angle_gamma   90.00
#
_symmetry.space_group_name_H-M   'P 1'
#
loop_
_entity.id
_entity.type
_entity.pdbx_description
1 polymer ?
#
loop_
_entity_poly.entity_id
_entity_poly.type
_entity_poly.pdbx_seq_one_letter_code
_entity_poly.pdbx_strand_id
1 'polypeptide(L)'
;MDIVEKIFSVAQAIHTQFEQVKCCKHQCQRLVKRIQILLEPVRILKAQSPKHISHHVAELLNKLLQALGEAQKLVMKYSQTSWIQKFLRAHSTSEEFIWVNESLEDIAQGLSLLLQAEQKQAFLEAFQEKTCRRQDAEDLRDDRAFLDQVIASTEEPEDMAGELYIDRQCMESKVDWMQSELNKIVRVMECKSASHF
;
A
#
# COMPACT_ATOMS: atom_id res chain seq x y z
N MET A 1 -19.12 -4.26 28.24
CA MET A 1 -18.12 -3.21 28.48
C MET A 1 -16.94 -3.50 27.58
N ASP A 2 -16.63 -2.55 26.71
CA ASP A 2 -15.55 -2.64 25.75
C ASP A 2 -14.21 -2.88 26.48
N ILE A 3 -13.33 -3.71 25.91
CA ILE A 3 -12.04 -4.05 26.52
C ILE A 3 -11.19 -2.80 26.77
N VAL A 4 -11.29 -1.83 25.86
CA VAL A 4 -10.62 -0.54 25.96
C VAL A 4 -11.13 0.24 27.18
N GLU A 5 -12.44 0.28 27.42
CA GLU A 5 -13.01 0.93 28.60
C GLU A 5 -12.54 0.26 29.91
N LYS A 6 -12.41 -1.07 29.92
CA LYS A 6 -11.90 -1.80 31.08
C LYS A 6 -10.45 -1.43 31.37
N ILE A 7 -9.60 -1.34 30.33
CA ILE A 7 -8.21 -0.91 30.45
C ILE A 7 -8.11 0.47 31.10
N PHE A 8 -8.87 1.45 30.60
CA PHE A 8 -8.89 2.80 31.17
C PHE A 8 -9.39 2.80 32.63
N SER A 9 -10.42 2.02 32.92
CA SER A 9 -10.98 1.92 34.28
C SER A 9 -9.98 1.35 35.28
N VAL A 10 -9.27 0.27 34.91
CA VAL A 10 -8.24 -0.34 35.77
C VAL A 10 -7.05 0.60 35.94
N ALA A 11 -6.58 1.25 34.86
CA ALA A 11 -5.47 2.18 34.95
C ALA A 11 -5.78 3.39 35.85
N GLN A 12 -7.01 3.91 35.79
CA GLN A 12 -7.48 4.96 36.70
C GLN A 12 -7.49 4.48 38.15
N ALA A 13 -7.97 3.26 38.40
CA ALA A 13 -7.96 2.68 39.74
C ALA A 13 -6.53 2.51 40.30
N ILE A 14 -5.58 2.08 39.47
CA ILE A 14 -4.16 1.99 39.85
C ILE A 14 -3.60 3.36 40.22
N HIS A 15 -3.89 4.39 39.41
CA HIS A 15 -3.44 5.75 39.69
C HIS A 15 -4.01 6.27 41.02
N THR A 16 -5.29 6.04 41.30
CA THR A 16 -5.90 6.44 42.57
C THR A 16 -5.32 5.65 43.75
N GLN A 17 -5.07 4.35 43.60
CA GLN A 17 -4.48 3.52 44.65
C GLN A 17 -3.03 3.89 44.95
N PHE A 18 -2.28 4.37 43.95
CA PHE A 18 -0.89 4.81 44.14
C PHE A 18 -0.75 5.88 45.23
N GLU A 19 -1.72 6.79 45.37
CA GLU A 19 -1.72 7.82 46.43
C GLU A 19 -1.68 7.22 47.85
N GLN A 20 -2.14 5.98 48.02
CA GLN A 20 -2.18 5.28 49.31
C GLN A 20 -0.96 4.37 49.55
N VAL A 21 -0.01 4.32 48.62
CA VAL A 21 1.19 3.47 48.72
C VAL A 21 2.09 3.96 49.83
N LYS A 22 2.48 3.05 50.73
CA LYS A 22 3.24 3.38 51.93
C LYS A 22 4.74 3.08 51.79
N CYS A 23 5.12 2.07 51.00
CA CYS A 23 6.52 1.76 50.68
C CYS A 23 6.71 1.48 49.18
N CYS A 24 7.96 1.32 48.73
CA CYS A 24 8.28 1.14 47.30
C CYS A 24 7.74 2.25 46.39
N LYS A 25 7.55 3.47 46.93
CA LYS A 25 6.91 4.60 46.23
C LYS A 25 7.52 4.87 44.85
N HIS A 26 8.86 4.86 44.73
CA HIS A 26 9.52 5.09 43.43
C HIS A 26 9.28 3.98 42.41
N GLN A 27 9.12 2.73 42.86
CA GLN A 27 8.81 1.60 41.97
C GLN A 27 7.35 1.70 41.51
N CYS A 28 6.41 1.91 42.43
CA CYS A 28 5.00 2.14 42.08
C CYS A 28 4.82 3.37 41.19
N GLN A 29 5.51 4.48 41.47
CA GLN A 29 5.43 5.69 40.64
C GLN A 29 5.93 5.44 39.22
N ARG A 30 7.04 4.72 39.06
CA ARG A 30 7.57 4.34 37.74
C ARG A 30 6.59 3.41 37.00
N LEU A 31 6.00 2.45 37.71
CA LEU A 31 4.97 1.57 37.16
C LEU A 31 3.75 2.36 36.65
N VAL A 32 3.22 3.28 37.47
CA VAL A 32 2.11 4.16 37.07
C VAL A 32 2.45 4.99 35.84
N LYS A 33 3.65 5.58 35.80
CA LYS A 33 4.12 6.35 34.63
C LYS A 33 4.19 5.48 33.37
N ARG A 34 4.70 4.25 33.46
CA ARG A 34 4.75 3.30 32.34
C ARG A 34 3.34 2.96 31.84
N ILE A 35 2.40 2.72 32.75
CA ILE A 35 1.00 2.47 32.41
C ILE A 35 0.40 3.68 31.69
N GLN A 36 0.63 4.91 32.18
CA GLN A 36 0.13 6.13 31.53
C GLN A 36 0.65 6.30 30.10
N ILE A 37 1.92 6.00 29.85
CA ILE A 37 2.52 6.00 28.51
C ILE A 37 1.82 4.97 27.61
N LEU A 38 1.59 3.76 28.12
CA LEU A 38 0.90 2.67 27.42
C LEU A 38 -0.57 2.98 27.10
N LEU A 39 -1.21 3.91 27.80
CA LEU A 39 -2.59 4.30 27.47
C LEU A 39 -2.68 5.09 26.17
N GLU A 40 -1.61 5.76 25.73
CA GLU A 40 -1.63 6.56 24.50
C GLU A 40 -1.90 5.73 23.23
N PRO A 41 -1.16 4.64 22.95
CA PRO A 41 -1.49 3.77 21.83
C PRO A 41 -2.90 3.17 21.95
N VAL A 42 -3.39 2.90 23.16
CA VAL A 42 -4.78 2.42 23.37
C VAL A 42 -5.82 3.49 23.01
N ARG A 43 -5.56 4.78 23.25
CA ARG A 43 -6.43 5.89 22.78
C ARG A 43 -6.48 5.96 21.26
N ILE A 44 -5.33 5.81 20.61
CA ILE A 44 -5.23 5.79 19.15
C ILE A 44 -6.09 4.65 18.59
N LEU A 45 -5.94 3.43 19.15
CA LEU A 45 -6.75 2.27 18.77
C LEU A 45 -8.25 2.49 19.01
N LYS A 46 -8.62 3.15 20.12
CA LYS A 46 -10.03 3.50 20.40
C LYS A 46 -10.64 4.45 19.36
N ALA A 47 -9.83 5.37 18.85
CA ALA A 47 -10.27 6.35 17.86
C ALA A 47 -10.42 5.75 16.45
N GLN A 48 -9.81 4.60 16.19
CA GLN A 48 -10.03 3.85 14.95
C GLN A 48 -11.45 3.27 14.92
N SER A 49 -12.03 3.13 13.72
CA SER A 49 -13.40 2.60 13.62
C SER A 49 -13.47 1.13 14.09
N PRO A 50 -14.55 0.69 14.77
CA PRO A 50 -14.66 -0.66 15.36
C PRO A 50 -14.50 -1.81 14.36
N LYS A 51 -14.64 -1.53 13.05
CA LYS A 51 -14.49 -2.52 11.98
C LYS A 51 -13.05 -2.96 11.73
N HIS A 52 -12.05 -2.32 12.36
CA HIS A 52 -10.63 -2.53 12.08
C HIS A 52 -9.82 -3.15 13.22
N ILE A 53 -10.43 -3.48 14.37
CA ILE A 53 -9.67 -4.15 15.44
C ILE A 53 -9.39 -5.60 15.01
N SER A 54 -8.15 -5.86 14.58
CA SER A 54 -7.72 -7.21 14.24
C SER A 54 -7.72 -8.12 15.47
N HIS A 55 -7.82 -9.43 15.25
CA HIS A 55 -7.70 -10.42 16.32
C HIS A 55 -6.41 -10.21 17.16
N HIS A 56 -5.32 -9.82 16.50
CA HIS A 56 -4.01 -9.63 17.15
C HIS A 56 -4.03 -8.41 18.08
N VAL A 57 -4.70 -7.32 17.69
CA VAL A 57 -4.91 -6.16 18.56
C VAL A 57 -5.75 -6.55 19.77
N ALA A 58 -6.85 -7.28 19.56
CA ALA A 58 -7.72 -7.72 20.65
C ALA A 58 -6.97 -8.62 21.66
N GLU A 59 -6.11 -9.52 21.19
CA GLU A 59 -5.29 -10.37 22.05
C GLU A 59 -4.29 -9.54 22.87
N LEU A 60 -3.61 -8.57 22.26
CA LEU A 60 -2.69 -7.68 22.96
C LEU A 60 -3.40 -6.81 24.00
N LEU A 61 -4.61 -6.31 23.71
CA LEU A 61 -5.42 -5.56 24.68
C LEU A 61 -5.86 -6.45 25.86
N ASN A 62 -6.13 -7.74 25.63
CA ASN A 62 -6.41 -8.69 26.71
C ASN A 62 -5.17 -8.92 27.60
N LYS A 63 -4.00 -9.12 26.99
CA LYS A 63 -2.72 -9.23 27.71
C LYS A 63 -2.45 -7.97 28.54
N LEU A 64 -2.71 -6.79 27.97
CA LEU A 64 -2.62 -5.52 28.70
C LEU A 64 -3.56 -5.47 29.90
N LEU A 65 -4.83 -5.82 29.71
CA LEU A 65 -5.79 -5.83 30.82
C LEU A 65 -5.36 -6.77 31.95
N GLN A 66 -4.81 -7.93 31.61
CA GLN A 66 -4.26 -8.87 32.59
C GLN A 66 -3.05 -8.30 33.33
N ALA A 67 -2.07 -7.75 32.60
CA ALA A 67 -0.88 -7.12 33.20
C ALA A 67 -1.25 -5.94 34.12
N LEU A 68 -2.26 -5.14 33.74
CA LEU A 68 -2.80 -4.08 34.59
C LEU A 68 -3.47 -4.64 35.84
N GLY A 69 -4.18 -5.77 35.74
CA GLY A 69 -4.73 -6.46 36.91
C GLY A 69 -3.65 -6.87 37.91
N GLU A 70 -2.53 -7.43 37.44
CA GLU A 70 -1.40 -7.79 38.30
C GLU A 70 -0.69 -6.55 38.87
N ALA A 71 -0.52 -5.50 38.06
CA ALA A 71 -0.01 -4.20 38.52
C ALA A 71 -0.89 -3.61 39.64
N GLN A 72 -2.21 -3.69 39.51
CA GLN A 72 -3.15 -3.21 40.51
C GLN A 72 -3.03 -3.99 41.83
N LYS A 73 -2.95 -5.32 41.76
CA LYS A 73 -2.70 -6.16 42.94
C LYS A 73 -1.40 -5.76 43.64
N LEU A 74 -0.34 -5.51 42.86
CA LEU A 74 0.97 -5.12 43.38
C LEU A 74 0.91 -3.76 44.09
N VAL A 75 0.28 -2.76 43.47
CA VAL A 75 0.11 -1.42 44.07
C VAL A 75 -0.74 -1.49 45.35
N MET A 76 -1.83 -2.26 45.34
CA MET A 76 -2.68 -2.47 46.51
C MET A 76 -1.90 -3.14 47.65
N LYS A 77 -1.08 -4.14 47.34
CA LYS A 77 -0.23 -4.87 48.30
C LYS A 77 0.73 -3.93 49.04
N TYR A 78 1.37 -2.99 48.33
CA TYR A 78 2.27 -2.00 48.93
C TYR A 78 1.55 -0.80 49.61
N SER A 79 0.23 -0.80 49.60
CA SER A 79 -0.60 0.15 50.37
C SER A 79 -1.00 -0.41 51.75
N GLN A 80 -0.89 -1.73 51.96
CA GLN A 80 -1.32 -2.41 53.19
C GLN A 80 -0.19 -2.48 54.24
N THR A 81 -0.41 -1.90 55.42
CA THR A 81 0.60 -1.87 56.50
C THR A 81 0.98 -3.26 57.00
N SER A 82 0.02 -4.19 57.08
CA SER A 82 0.24 -5.57 57.52
C SER A 82 1.18 -6.34 56.59
N TRP A 83 1.10 -6.08 55.28
CA TRP A 83 2.00 -6.66 54.30
C TRP A 83 3.41 -6.10 54.42
N ILE A 84 3.55 -4.78 54.60
CA ILE A 84 4.84 -4.09 54.71
C ILE A 84 5.69 -4.62 55.87
N GLN A 85 5.05 -4.94 57.00
CA GLN A 85 5.75 -5.53 58.14
C GLN A 85 6.32 -6.93 57.84
N LYS A 86 5.58 -7.77 57.11
CA LYS A 86 6.08 -9.07 56.65
C LYS A 86 7.17 -8.91 55.59
N PHE A 87 6.98 -7.95 54.70
CA PHE A 87 7.87 -7.61 53.61
C PHE A 87 9.26 -7.16 54.08
N LEU A 88 9.32 -6.23 55.05
CA LEU A 88 10.59 -5.77 55.64
C LEU A 88 11.38 -6.88 56.32
N ARG A 89 10.71 -7.95 56.78
CA ARG A 89 11.36 -9.13 57.38
C ARG A 89 11.89 -10.12 56.36
N ALA A 90 11.36 -10.11 55.13
CA ALA A 90 11.70 -11.08 54.07
C ALA A 90 12.80 -10.60 53.12
N HIS A 91 13.18 -9.31 53.14
CA HIS A 91 14.23 -8.70 52.31
C HIS A 91 14.10 -8.85 50.77
N SER A 92 12.96 -9.29 50.23
CA SER A 92 12.78 -9.59 48.79
C SER A 92 11.85 -8.61 48.05
N THR A 93 12.39 -7.44 47.64
CA THR A 93 11.61 -6.38 46.96
C THR A 93 11.52 -6.48 45.44
N SER A 94 12.46 -7.19 44.80
CA SER A 94 12.81 -6.91 43.41
C SER A 94 12.00 -7.69 42.38
N GLU A 95 11.70 -8.96 42.64
CA GLU A 95 11.22 -9.89 41.61
C GLU A 95 9.79 -9.60 41.13
N GLU A 96 8.91 -9.15 42.03
CA GLU A 96 7.49 -8.94 41.68
C GLU A 96 7.29 -7.78 40.70
N PHE A 97 8.10 -6.72 40.81
CA PHE A 97 8.06 -5.62 39.86
C PHE A 97 8.71 -6.01 38.53
N ILE A 98 9.72 -6.89 38.52
CA ILE A 98 10.39 -7.33 37.30
C ILE A 98 9.38 -7.96 36.35
N TRP A 99 8.61 -8.95 36.83
CA TRP A 99 7.63 -9.64 35.99
C TRP A 99 6.57 -8.71 35.38
N VAL A 100 6.00 -7.79 36.18
CA VAL A 100 5.02 -6.83 35.68
C VAL A 100 5.66 -5.88 34.66
N ASN A 101 6.89 -5.44 34.90
CA ASN A 101 7.58 -4.52 34.00
C ASN A 101 7.92 -5.18 32.66
N GLU A 102 8.42 -6.41 32.69
CA GLU A 102 8.71 -7.20 31.49
C GLU A 102 7.43 -7.41 30.67
N SER A 103 6.34 -7.80 31.33
CA SER A 103 5.05 -7.96 30.65
C SER A 103 4.57 -6.66 30.00
N LEU A 104 4.65 -5.53 30.69
CA LEU A 104 4.29 -4.22 30.13
C LEU A 104 5.21 -3.81 28.97
N GLU A 105 6.49 -4.15 29.03
CA GLU A 105 7.45 -3.89 27.96
C GLU A 105 7.15 -4.72 26.71
N ASP A 106 6.91 -6.02 26.84
CA ASP A 106 6.51 -6.89 25.72
C ASP A 106 5.23 -6.39 25.04
N ILE A 107 4.26 -5.96 25.84
CA ILE A 107 3.01 -5.39 25.33
C ILE A 107 3.26 -4.06 24.62
N ALA A 108 4.13 -3.19 25.16
CA ALA A 108 4.49 -1.92 24.53
C ALA A 108 5.13 -2.15 23.15
N GLN A 109 6.04 -3.10 23.05
CA GLN A 109 6.68 -3.49 21.79
C GLN A 109 5.65 -4.05 20.80
N GLY A 110 4.76 -4.94 21.25
CA GLY A 110 3.70 -5.51 20.42
C GLY A 110 2.72 -4.47 19.88
N LEU A 111 2.25 -3.54 20.74
CA LEU A 111 1.37 -2.44 20.33
C LEU A 111 2.06 -1.49 19.35
N SER A 112 3.34 -1.18 19.58
CA SER A 112 4.13 -0.34 18.67
C SER A 112 4.23 -0.98 17.27
N LEU A 113 4.56 -2.27 17.21
CA LEU A 113 4.69 -2.99 15.95
C LEU A 113 3.38 -3.03 15.17
N LEU A 114 2.26 -3.34 15.84
CA LEU A 114 0.95 -3.38 15.18
C LEU A 114 0.53 -2.02 14.63
N LEU A 115 0.67 -0.97 15.42
CA LEU A 115 0.32 0.40 14.98
C LEU A 115 1.16 0.84 13.77
N GLN A 116 2.45 0.50 13.76
CA GLN A 116 3.33 0.78 12.62
C GLN A 116 2.92 0.00 11.36
N ALA A 117 2.55 -1.28 11.51
CA ALA A 117 2.08 -2.10 10.40
C ALA A 117 0.77 -1.55 9.80
N GLU A 118 -0.18 -1.15 10.64
CA GLU A 118 -1.44 -0.54 10.23
C GLU A 118 -1.22 0.81 9.51
N GLN A 119 -0.37 1.69 10.05
CA GLN A 119 -0.05 2.97 9.41
C GLN A 119 0.64 2.78 8.06
N LYS A 120 1.57 1.82 7.95
CA LYS A 120 2.23 1.48 6.69
C LYS A 120 1.22 0.98 5.66
N GLN A 121 0.30 0.09 6.07
CA GLN A 121 -0.71 -0.45 5.18
C GLN A 121 -1.64 0.66 4.67
N ALA A 122 -2.15 1.51 5.56
CA ALA A 122 -3.00 2.64 5.19
C ALA A 122 -2.30 3.62 4.23
N PHE A 123 -1.00 3.87 4.43
CA PHE A 123 -0.20 4.67 3.51
C PHE A 123 -0.10 4.05 2.13
N LEU A 124 0.21 2.74 2.04
CA LEU A 124 0.34 2.04 0.75
C LEU A 124 -0.99 2.01 -0.02
N GLU A 125 -2.10 1.76 0.66
CA GLU A 125 -3.43 1.79 0.07
C GLU A 125 -3.76 3.17 -0.49
N ALA A 126 -3.54 4.22 0.31
CA ALA A 126 -3.76 5.59 -0.13
C ALA A 126 -2.86 5.99 -1.31
N PHE A 127 -1.60 5.54 -1.32
CA PHE A 127 -0.67 5.78 -2.42
C PHE A 127 -1.11 5.08 -3.71
N GLN A 128 -1.48 3.80 -3.63
CA GLN A 128 -1.98 3.05 -4.79
C GLN A 128 -3.27 3.63 -5.35
N GLU A 129 -4.20 4.02 -4.48
CA GLU A 129 -5.49 4.57 -4.88
C GLU A 129 -5.35 5.95 -5.53
N LYS A 130 -4.57 6.86 -4.91
CA LYS A 130 -4.51 8.26 -5.33
C LYS A 130 -3.51 8.52 -6.45
N THR A 131 -2.41 7.79 -6.46
CA THR A 131 -1.27 8.07 -7.34
C THR A 131 -1.24 7.07 -8.48
N CYS A 132 -0.93 5.81 -8.22
CA CYS A 132 -0.70 4.82 -9.28
C CYS A 132 -1.95 4.59 -10.15
N ARG A 133 -3.09 4.17 -9.58
CA ARG A 133 -4.25 3.79 -10.41
C ARG A 133 -4.80 4.93 -11.26
N ARG A 134 -4.71 6.16 -10.76
CA ARG A 134 -5.21 7.32 -11.49
C ARG A 134 -4.24 7.74 -12.60
N GLN A 135 -2.96 7.84 -12.28
CA GLN A 135 -1.93 8.24 -13.23
C GLN A 135 -1.74 7.18 -14.32
N ASP A 136 -1.61 5.90 -13.94
CA ASP A 136 -1.44 4.81 -14.90
C ASP A 136 -2.59 4.75 -15.92
N ALA A 137 -3.83 5.03 -15.48
CA ALA A 137 -5.00 5.05 -16.37
C ALA A 137 -5.10 6.30 -17.24
N GLU A 138 -4.54 7.42 -16.79
CA GLU A 138 -4.43 8.67 -17.57
C GLU A 138 -3.34 8.51 -18.63
N ASP A 139 -2.15 8.08 -18.23
CA ASP A 139 -1.01 7.81 -19.11
C ASP A 139 -1.36 6.78 -20.20
N LEU A 140 -2.00 5.64 -19.84
CA LEU A 140 -2.44 4.64 -20.82
C LEU A 140 -3.44 5.18 -21.84
N ARG A 141 -4.27 6.15 -21.45
CA ARG A 141 -5.23 6.78 -22.37
C ARG A 141 -4.52 7.74 -23.31
N ASP A 142 -3.64 8.56 -22.78
CA ASP A 142 -2.88 9.55 -23.54
C ASP A 142 -1.93 8.87 -24.54
N ASP A 143 -1.22 7.83 -24.11
CA ASP A 143 -0.35 7.03 -24.97
C ASP A 143 -1.13 6.36 -26.10
N ARG A 144 -2.32 5.82 -25.80
CA ARG A 144 -3.19 5.22 -26.83
C ARG A 144 -3.69 6.27 -27.82
N ALA A 145 -4.14 7.43 -27.33
CA ALA A 145 -4.60 8.51 -28.20
C ALA A 145 -3.48 9.02 -29.12
N PHE A 146 -2.25 9.12 -28.61
CA PHE A 146 -1.08 9.45 -29.41
C PHE A 146 -0.81 8.40 -30.49
N LEU A 147 -0.84 7.11 -30.15
CA LEU A 147 -0.65 6.02 -31.10
C LEU A 147 -1.72 6.01 -32.20
N ASP A 148 -2.99 6.19 -31.84
CA ASP A 148 -4.10 6.27 -32.81
C ASP A 148 -3.90 7.46 -33.77
N GLN A 149 -3.44 8.61 -33.25
CA GLN A 149 -3.10 9.77 -34.08
C GLN A 149 -1.94 9.49 -35.04
N VAL A 150 -0.89 8.82 -34.57
CA VAL A 150 0.25 8.43 -35.42
C VAL A 150 -0.22 7.49 -36.52
N ILE A 151 -1.01 6.46 -36.20
CA ILE A 151 -1.55 5.51 -37.18
C ILE A 151 -2.35 6.25 -38.26
N ALA A 152 -3.31 7.09 -37.86
CA ALA A 152 -4.14 7.88 -38.79
C ALA A 152 -3.32 8.82 -39.68
N SER A 153 -2.18 9.32 -39.20
CA SER A 153 -1.26 10.16 -39.99
C SER A 153 -0.35 9.38 -40.94
N THR A 154 -0.20 8.08 -40.72
CA THR A 154 0.63 7.17 -41.53
C THR A 154 -0.18 6.24 -42.44
N GLU A 155 -1.49 6.17 -42.25
CA GLU A 155 -2.41 5.60 -43.24
C GLU A 155 -2.36 6.47 -44.49
N GLU A 156 -1.65 6.00 -45.51
CA GLU A 156 -1.76 6.56 -46.85
C GLU A 156 -3.22 6.46 -47.28
N PRO A 157 -3.81 7.51 -47.89
CA PRO A 157 -5.18 7.44 -48.37
C PRO A 157 -5.31 6.24 -49.31
N GLU A 158 -6.28 5.35 -49.03
CA GLU A 158 -6.58 4.18 -49.87
C GLU A 158 -6.92 4.54 -51.33
N ASP A 159 -7.04 5.84 -51.66
CA ASP A 159 -7.18 6.35 -53.03
C ASP A 159 -5.86 6.52 -53.81
N MET A 160 -4.68 6.37 -53.20
CA MET A 160 -3.41 6.36 -53.96
C MET A 160 -3.08 4.99 -54.57
N ALA A 161 -3.95 4.00 -54.43
CA ALA A 161 -3.93 2.78 -55.26
C ALA A 161 -4.66 2.98 -56.61
N GLY A 162 -5.43 4.08 -56.77
CA GLY A 162 -6.23 4.37 -57.96
C GLY A 162 -5.48 5.04 -59.12
N GLU A 163 -4.36 5.75 -58.85
CA GLU A 163 -3.65 6.51 -59.89
C GLU A 163 -2.55 5.72 -60.65
N LEU A 164 -2.42 4.42 -60.40
CA LEU A 164 -1.55 3.53 -61.20
C LEU A 164 -2.30 2.55 -62.12
N TYR A 165 -3.58 2.78 -62.40
CA TYR A 165 -4.21 2.12 -63.55
C TYR A 165 -3.94 2.95 -64.82
N ILE A 166 -2.74 2.80 -65.39
CA ILE A 166 -2.59 3.11 -66.82
C ILE A 166 -3.56 2.17 -67.54
N ASP A 167 -4.64 2.74 -68.04
CA ASP A 167 -5.72 2.06 -68.74
C ASP A 167 -5.15 1.02 -69.72
N ARG A 168 -5.51 -0.25 -69.53
CA ARG A 168 -5.06 -1.37 -70.39
C ARG A 168 -5.28 -1.04 -71.87
N GLN A 169 -6.35 -0.31 -72.18
CA GLN A 169 -6.70 0.10 -73.53
C GLN A 169 -5.69 1.09 -74.14
N CYS A 170 -5.09 1.96 -73.32
CA CYS A 170 -4.01 2.86 -73.73
C CYS A 170 -2.72 2.09 -74.05
N MET A 171 -2.41 1.05 -73.26
CA MET A 171 -1.27 0.17 -73.51
C MET A 171 -1.45 -0.66 -74.79
N GLU A 172 -2.62 -1.23 -75.01
CA GLU A 172 -2.97 -1.96 -76.23
C GLU A 172 -2.87 -1.04 -77.47
N SER A 173 -3.42 0.17 -77.38
CA SER A 173 -3.33 1.16 -78.47
C SER A 173 -1.89 1.55 -78.80
N LYS A 174 -1.02 1.65 -77.80
CA LYS A 174 0.39 2.00 -78.00
C LYS A 174 1.19 0.85 -78.62
N VAL A 175 0.90 -0.39 -78.23
CA VAL A 175 1.50 -1.59 -78.83
C VAL A 175 1.07 -1.74 -80.29
N ASP A 176 -0.21 -1.56 -80.59
CA ASP A 176 -0.73 -1.59 -81.96
C ASP A 176 -0.10 -0.52 -82.84
N TRP A 177 0.08 0.70 -82.30
CA TRP A 177 0.78 1.77 -83.00
C TRP A 177 2.24 1.41 -83.29
N MET A 178 2.97 0.89 -82.30
CA MET A 178 4.36 0.46 -82.49
C MET A 178 4.46 -0.67 -83.53
N GLN A 179 3.54 -1.63 -83.49
CA GLN A 179 3.50 -2.73 -84.46
C GLN A 179 3.25 -2.21 -85.89
N SER A 180 2.39 -1.20 -86.04
CA SER A 180 2.12 -0.55 -87.33
C SER A 180 3.35 0.15 -87.89
N GLU A 181 4.08 0.90 -87.07
CA GLU A 181 5.32 1.58 -87.49
C GLU A 181 6.42 0.58 -87.87
N LEU A 182 6.56 -0.50 -87.11
CA LEU A 182 7.53 -1.55 -87.41
C LEU A 182 7.22 -2.22 -88.75
N ASN A 183 5.94 -2.50 -89.02
CA ASN A 183 5.50 -3.06 -90.31
C ASN A 183 5.77 -2.09 -91.48
N LYS A 184 5.63 -0.78 -91.29
CA LYS A 184 5.99 0.22 -92.32
C LYS A 184 7.49 0.18 -92.61
N ILE A 185 8.33 0.10 -91.58
CA ILE A 185 9.78 0.02 -91.74
C ILE A 185 10.18 -1.27 -92.47
N VAL A 186 9.60 -2.42 -92.09
CA VAL A 186 9.85 -3.71 -92.76
C VAL A 186 9.50 -3.63 -94.25
N ARG A 187 8.33 -3.08 -94.61
CA ARG A 187 7.95 -2.89 -96.02
C ARG A 187 8.92 -2.00 -96.79
N VAL A 188 9.40 -0.92 -96.17
CA VAL A 188 10.40 -0.03 -96.81
C VAL A 188 11.73 -0.77 -97.01
N MET A 189 12.15 -1.62 -96.07
CA MET A 189 13.35 -2.44 -96.24
C MET A 189 13.18 -3.50 -97.33
N GLU A 190 12.02 -4.17 -97.40
CA GLU A 190 11.72 -5.15 -98.45
C GLU A 190 11.67 -4.51 -99.85
N CYS A 191 11.06 -3.32 -99.98
CA CYS A 191 11.07 -2.58 -101.24
C CYS A 191 12.49 -2.14 -101.66
N LYS A 192 13.38 -1.80 -100.73
CA LYS A 192 14.77 -1.44 -101.04
C LYS A 192 15.63 -2.65 -101.44
N SER A 193 15.35 -3.83 -100.88
CA SER A 193 16.02 -5.08 -101.24
C SER A 193 15.58 -5.61 -102.62
N ALA A 194 14.34 -5.34 -103.03
CA ALA A 194 13.83 -5.73 -104.36
C ALA A 194 14.32 -4.84 -105.52
N SER A 195 14.83 -3.63 -105.23
CA SER A 195 15.38 -2.70 -106.23
C SER A 195 16.88 -2.87 -106.53
N HIS A 196 17.50 -3.95 -106.03
CA HIS A 196 18.92 -4.28 -106.27
C HIS A 196 19.14 -5.64 -106.98
N PHE A 197 18.12 -6.15 -107.68
CA PHE A 197 18.25 -7.24 -108.66
C PHE A 197 17.80 -6.79 -110.05
#